data_AF-A0A8T3KMH6-F1
#
_entry.id   AF-A0A8T3KMH6-F1
#
_cell.length_a   1.000
_cell.length_b   1.000
_cell.length_c   1.000
_cell.angle_alpha   90.00
_cell.angle_beta   90.00
_cell.angle_gamma   90.00
#
_symmetry.space_group_name_H-M   'P 1'
#
loop_
_entity.id
_entity.type
_entity.pdbx_description
1 polymer ?
#
loop_
_entity_poly.entity_id
_entity_poly.type
_entity_poly.pdbx_seq_one_letter_code
_entity_poly.pdbx_strand_id
1 'polypeptide(L)' 'MRARILSWIKQVNVAEDRQGAMEMIRKSGQGGVPVIDINGHIVVGFNQAEIGRLLS' A
#
# COMPACT_ATOMS: atom_id res chain seq x y z
N MET A 1 -10.26 -19.25 23.17
CA MET A 1 -9.39 -18.05 23.20
C MET A 1 -9.40 -17.43 21.81
N ARG A 2 -9.89 -16.20 21.62
CA ARG A 2 -9.84 -15.51 20.30
C ARG A 2 -8.59 -14.62 20.27
N ALA A 3 -7.63 -14.95 19.41
CA ALA A 3 -6.53 -14.05 19.12
C ALA A 3 -7.05 -12.87 18.29
N ARG A 4 -6.72 -11.64 18.68
CA ARG A 4 -7.01 -10.44 17.90
C ARG A 4 -5.85 -10.20 16.94
N ILE A 5 -6.10 -10.31 15.65
CA ILE A 5 -5.11 -9.98 14.62
C ILE A 5 -4.90 -8.46 14.65
N LEU A 6 -3.66 -8.02 14.83
CA LEU A 6 -3.30 -6.60 14.83
C LEU A 6 -3.09 -6.16 13.38
N SER A 7 -3.84 -5.15 12.93
CA SER A 7 -3.57 -4.45 11.68
C SER A 7 -2.76 -3.19 11.98
N TRP A 8 -1.66 -2.99 11.26
CA TRP A 8 -0.80 -1.82 11.36
C TRP A 8 -0.76 -1.12 10.00
N ILE A 9 -0.86 0.21 10.00
CA ILE A 9 -0.83 1.03 8.79
C ILE A 9 0.40 1.93 8.82
N LYS A 10 1.12 2.02 7.71
CA LYS A 10 2.21 2.97 7.51
C LYS A 10 1.88 3.86 6.32
N GLN A 11 2.05 5.17 6.49
CA GLN A 11 1.97 6.14 5.40
C GLN A 11 3.37 6.61 5.04
N VAL A 12 3.59 6.84 3.75
CA VAL A 12 4.85 7.37 3.22
C VAL A 12 4.52 8.54 2.32
N ASN A 13 4.94 9.74 2.71
CA ASN A 13 4.84 10.91 1.85
C ASN A 13 5.98 10.89 0.82
N VAL A 14 5.71 10.36 -0.36
CA VAL A 14 6.72 10.21 -1.42
C VAL A 14 7.21 11.55 -2.00
N ALA A 15 6.52 12.66 -1.72
CA ALA A 15 7.00 13.99 -2.07
C ALA A 15 8.17 14.44 -1.18
N GLU A 16 8.24 13.93 0.05
CA GLU A 16 9.27 14.24 1.04
C GLU A 16 10.29 13.10 1.20
N ASP A 17 9.91 11.87 0.85
CA ASP A 17 10.75 10.67 0.92
C ASP A 17 11.09 10.15 -0.47
N ARG A 18 12.30 10.48 -0.93
CA ARG A 18 12.83 10.00 -2.21
C ARG A 18 13.02 8.48 -2.26
N GLN A 19 13.38 7.84 -1.16
CA GLN A 19 13.56 6.38 -1.14
C GLN A 19 12.20 5.69 -1.22
N GLY A 20 11.21 6.19 -0.48
CA GLY A 20 9.82 5.76 -0.58
C GLY A 20 9.26 5.91 -1.99
N ALA A 21 9.53 7.02 -2.67
CA ALA A 21 9.14 7.22 -4.08
C ALA A 21 9.76 6.18 -5.02
N MET A 22 11.06 5.91 -4.88
CA MET A 22 11.77 4.91 -5.68
C MET A 22 11.24 3.49 -5.43
N GLU A 23 10.97 3.14 -4.17
CA GLU A 23 10.39 1.86 -3.81
C GLU A 23 8.97 1.70 -4.40
N MET A 24 8.14 2.74 -4.28
CA MET A 24 6.80 2.78 -4.86
C MET A 24 6.84 2.55 -6.37
N ILE A 25 7.68 3.27 -7.10
CA ILE A 25 7.84 3.11 -8.56
C ILE A 25 8.31 1.71 -8.91
N ARG A 26 9.32 1.20 -8.18
CA ARG A 26 9.87 -0.14 -8.44
C ARG A 26 8.83 -1.24 -8.23
N LYS A 27 7.99 -1.12 -7.19
CA LYS A 27 6.96 -2.11 -6.86
C LYS A 27 5.74 -2.03 -7.78
N SER A 28 5.33 -0.83 -8.18
CA SER A 28 4.06 -0.59 -8.89
C SER A 28 4.19 -0.31 -10.40
N GLY A 29 5.37 0.11 -10.85
CA GLY A 29 5.58 0.69 -12.18
C GLY A 29 5.00 2.12 -12.33
N GLN A 30 4.38 2.68 -11.31
CA GLN A 30 3.70 3.98 -11.37
C GLN A 30 4.54 5.09 -10.70
N GLY A 31 4.62 6.25 -11.38
CA GLY A 31 5.31 7.46 -10.89
C GLY A 31 4.49 8.36 -9.95
N GLY A 32 3.17 8.18 -9.91
CA GLY A 32 2.24 8.97 -9.10
C GLY A 32 1.58 8.17 -7.98
N VAL A 33 0.96 8.91 -7.07
CA VAL A 33 0.07 8.38 -6.02
C VAL A 33 -1.40 8.44 -6.49
N PRO A 34 -2.31 7.64 -5.90
CA PRO A 34 -2.09 6.67 -4.83
C PRO A 34 -1.55 5.31 -5.31
N VAL A 35 -0.75 4.67 -4.45
CA VAL A 35 -0.28 3.28 -4.54
C VAL A 35 -0.36 2.69 -3.13
N ILE A 36 -0.98 1.51 -3.01
CA ILE A 36 -1.22 0.84 -1.73
C ILE A 36 -0.55 -0.54 -1.79
N ASP A 37 0.28 -0.85 -0.79
CA ASP A 37 0.90 -2.16 -0.60
C ASP A 37 0.20 -2.86 0.57
N ILE A 38 -0.53 -3.95 0.28
CA ILE A 38 -1.19 -4.78 1.28
C ILE A 38 -0.51 -6.14 1.27
N ASN A 39 0.39 -6.36 2.25
CA ASN A 39 1.13 -7.62 2.39
C ASN A 39 1.87 -8.05 1.11
N GLY A 40 2.42 -7.09 0.34
CA GLY A 40 3.10 -7.33 -0.93
C GLY A 40 2.19 -7.29 -2.16
N HIS A 41 0.87 -7.20 -1.99
CA HIS A 41 -0.08 -6.97 -3.08
C HIS A 41 -0.19 -5.48 -3.37
N ILE A 42 0.20 -5.09 -4.59
CA ILE A 42 0.20 -3.69 -5.02
C ILE A 42 -1.13 -3.35 -5.69
N VAL A 43 -1.84 -2.38 -5.11
CA VAL A 43 -3.02 -1.76 -5.71
C VAL A 43 -2.63 -0.37 -6.20
N VAL A 44 -2.72 -0.16 -7.50
CA VAL A 44 -2.50 1.14 -8.14
C VAL A 44 -3.82 1.91 -8.17
N GLY A 45 -3.80 3.19 -7.79
CA GLY A 45 -5.00 4.00 -7.70
C GLY A 45 -5.83 3.65 -6.47
N PHE A 46 -7.16 3.77 -6.59
CA PHE A 46 -8.10 3.43 -5.52
C PHE A 46 -9.15 2.43 -6.03
N ASN A 47 -8.94 1.14 -5.76
CA ASN A 47 -9.89 0.08 -6.05
C ASN A 47 -10.49 -0.47 -4.76
N GLN A 48 -11.62 0.09 -4.33
CA GLN A 48 -12.26 -0.27 -3.06
C GLN A 48 -12.61 -1.76 -2.96
N ALA A 49 -13.08 -2.37 -4.05
CA ALA A 49 -13.47 -3.78 -4.05
C ALA A 49 -12.24 -4.71 -3.86
N GLU A 50 -11.13 -4.39 -4.52
CA GLU A 50 -9.88 -5.14 -4.37
C GLU A 50 -9.25 -4.96 -2.99
N ILE A 51 -9.19 -3.72 -2.49
CA ILE A 51 -8.73 -3.43 -1.13
C ILE A 51 -9.57 -4.19 -0.10
N GLY A 52 -10.89 -4.21 -0.27
CA GLY A 52 -11.79 -4.97 0.60
C GLY A 52 -11.48 -6.47 0.61
N ARG A 53 -11.22 -7.06 -0.56
CA ARG A 53 -10.82 -8.47 -0.67
C ARG A 53 -9.47 -8.76 0.00
N LEU A 54 -8.51 -7.83 -0.07
CA LEU A 54 -7.17 -8.02 0.49
C LEU A 54 -7.09 -7.81 2.01
N LEU A 55 -8.09 -7.14 2.60
CA LEU A 55 -8.16 -6.84 4.04
C LEU A 55 -9.16 -7.71 4.82
N SER A 56 -9.91 -8.58 4.14
CA SER A 56 -10.88 -9.52 4.76
C SER A 56 -10.19 -10.77 5.29
#